data_AF-A0A9Q0B314-F1
#
_entry.id   AF-A0A9Q0B314-F1
#
_cell.length_a   1.000
_cell.length_b   1.000
_cell.length_c   1.000
_cell.angle_alpha   90.00
_cell.angle_beta   90.00
_cell.angle_gamma   90.00
#
_symmetry.space_group_name_H-M   'P 1'
#
loop_
_entity.id
_entity.type
_entity.pdbx_description
1 polymer ?
#
loop_
_entity_poly.entity_id
_entity_poly.type
_entity_poly.pdbx_seq_one_letter_code
_entity_poly.pdbx_strand_id
1 'polypeptide(L)' 'MWRCEQIRRRYGADVYVQVRFKSRFYEYTSSNEHNFPKSRAELKTIFPVPVTKSPLDYAERRSRCDVKGQSGVGSD' A
#
# COMPACT_ATOMS: atom_id res chain seq x y z
N MET A 1 13.81 24.43 10.32
CA MET A 1 13.04 24.43 9.05
C MET A 1 11.60 24.87 9.35
N TRP A 2 11.30 26.17 9.28
CA TRP A 2 10.06 26.76 9.82
C TRP A 2 8.77 26.16 9.25
N ARG A 3 8.75 25.89 7.93
CA ARG A 3 7.57 25.31 7.26
C ARG A 3 7.18 23.93 7.77
N CYS A 4 8.16 23.06 8.04
CA CYS A 4 7.88 21.71 8.55
C CYS A 4 7.33 21.75 9.99
N GLU A 5 7.85 22.66 10.82
CA GLU A 5 7.30 22.90 12.15
C GLU A 5 5.88 23.46 12.12
N GLN A 6 5.56 24.33 11.15
CA GLN A 6 4.19 24.81 10.96
C GLN A 6 3.24 23.68 10.57
N ILE A 7 3.64 22.79 9.65
CA ILE A 7 2.85 21.62 9.25
C ILE A 7 2.60 20.71 10.46
N ARG A 8 3.66 20.41 11.23
CA ARG A 8 3.55 19.60 12.45
C ARG A 8 2.57 20.20 13.45
N ARG A 9 2.74 21.48 13.78
CA ARG A 9 1.88 22.15 14.78
C ARG A 9 0.44 22.33 14.31
N ARG A 10 0.23 22.61 13.02
CA ARG A 10 -1.11 22.90 12.48
C ARG A 10 -1.95 21.65 12.28
N TYR A 11 -1.33 20.54 11.86
CA TYR A 11 -2.05 19.33 11.46
C TYR A 11 -1.74 18.11 12.34
N GLY A 12 -0.87 18.24 13.34
CA GLY A 12 -0.42 17.10 14.15
C GLY A 12 0.34 16.06 13.32
N ALA A 13 1.02 16.50 12.26
CA ALA A 13 1.65 15.61 11.28
C ALA A 13 3.16 15.48 11.52
N ASP A 14 3.69 14.29 11.26
CA ASP A 14 5.13 14.07 11.17
C ASP A 14 5.65 14.29 9.75
N VAL A 15 6.78 14.98 9.66
CA VAL A 15 7.38 15.42 8.40
C VAL A 15 8.81 14.90 8.31
N TYR A 16 9.09 14.13 7.26
CA TYR A 16 10.43 13.69 6.91
C TYR A 16 10.83 14.27 5.55
N VAL A 17 12.03 14.84 5.49
CA VAL A 17 12.59 15.42 4.27
C VAL A 17 14.00 14.90 4.07
N GLN A 18 14.23 14.25 2.94
CA GLN A 18 15.56 13.84 2.49
C GLN A 18 15.91 14.63 1.22
N VAL A 19 17.05 15.32 1.24
CA VAL A 19 17.54 16.11 0.11
C VAL A 19 18.94 15.64 -0.26
N ARG A 20 19.16 15.44 -1.57
CA ARG A 20 20.51 15.20 -2.12
C ARG A 20 20.96 16.43 -2.89
N PHE A 21 22.07 17.05 -2.48
CA PHE A 21 22.66 18.21 -3.17
C PHE A 21 24.18 18.10 -3.20
N LYS A 22 24.78 18.27 -4.38
CA LYS A 22 26.24 18.14 -4.59
C LYS A 22 26.82 16.86 -3.96
N SER A 23 26.17 15.72 -4.21
CA SER A 23 26.53 14.40 -3.65
C SER A 23 26.51 14.28 -2.12
N ARG A 24 25.94 15.26 -1.42
CA ARG A 24 25.69 15.20 0.03
C ARG A 24 24.21 14.95 0.30
N PHE A 25 23.94 14.22 1.37
CA PHE A 25 22.61 13.96 1.87
C PHE A 25 22.32 14.84 3.08
N TYR A 26 21.13 15.42 3.09
CA TYR A 26 20.61 16.23 4.17
C TYR A 26 19.28 15.64 4.58
N GLU A 27 19.12 15.45 5.88
CA GLU A 27 17.91 14.84 6.43
C GLU A 27 17.34 15.75 7.51
N TYR A 28 16.02 15.84 7.53
CA TYR A 28 15.25 16.49 8.56
C TYR A 28 14.06 15.60 8.92
N THR A 29 13.84 15.41 10.21
CA THR A 29 12.64 14.78 10.75
C THR A 29 12.03 15.69 11.81
N SER A 30 10.70 15.85 11.77
CA SER A 30 9.94 16.53 12.83
C SER A 30 9.41 15.56 13.88
N SER A 31 9.55 14.26 13.64
CA SER A 31 9.02 13.20 14.50
C SER A 31 9.98 12.91 15.65
N ASN A 32 9.42 12.55 16.79
CA ASN A 32 10.17 12.01 17.93
C ASN A 32 10.25 10.47 17.86
N GLU A 33 9.59 9.85 16.88
CA GLU A 33 9.62 8.40 16.72
C GLU A 33 10.90 7.95 16.02
N HIS A 34 11.58 6.96 16.60
CA HIS A 34 12.78 6.38 15.99
C HIS A 34 12.52 5.62 14.67
N ASN A 35 11.26 5.27 14.41
CA ASN A 35 10.83 4.44 13.28
C ASN A 35 10.27 5.24 12.12
N PHE A 36 10.28 6.57 12.22
CA PHE A 36 9.71 7.44 11.20
C PHE A 36 10.82 8.02 10.30
N PRO A 37 10.68 7.92 8.96
CA PRO A 37 9.59 7.30 8.23
C PRO A 37 9.73 5.77 8.20
N LYS A 38 8.59 5.09 8.12
CA LYS A 38 8.53 3.63 7.91
C LYS A 38 9.27 3.25 6.63
N SER A 39 9.91 2.09 6.63
CA SER A 39 10.57 1.55 5.44
C SER A 39 9.57 1.33 4.30
N ARG A 40 10.07 1.31 3.06
CA ARG A 40 9.21 1.05 1.88
C ARG A 40 8.47 -0.29 1.96
N ALA A 41 9.07 -1.30 2.59
CA ALA A 41 8.44 -2.61 2.78
C ALA A 41 7.28 -2.53 3.78
N GLU A 42 7.46 -1.81 4.89
CA GLU A 42 6.39 -1.57 5.87
C GLU A 42 5.26 -0.74 5.28
N LEU A 43 5.58 0.32 4.52
CA LEU A 43 4.58 1.14 3.86
C LEU A 43 3.71 0.34 2.88
N LYS A 44 4.31 -0.59 2.11
CA LYS A 44 3.54 -1.49 1.23
C LYS A 44 2.59 -2.42 1.98
N THR A 45 2.90 -2.74 3.23
CA THR A 45 2.08 -3.61 4.08
C THR A 45 0.91 -2.83 4.68
N ILE A 46 1.15 -1.59 5.13
CA ILE A 46 0.12 -0.72 5.73
C ILE A 46 -0.80 -0.13 4.66
N PHE A 47 -0.22 0.27 3.53
CA PHE A 47 -0.93 0.89 2.41
C PHE A 47 -0.70 0.04 1.16
N PRO A 48 -1.45 -1.07 1.00
CA PRO A 48 -1.34 -1.89 -0.20
C PRO A 48 -1.67 -1.04 -1.43
N VAL A 49 -0.89 -1.23 -2.50
CA VAL A 49 -1.15 -0.54 -3.78
C VAL A 49 -2.55 -0.94 -4.25
N PRO A 50 -3.46 0.03 -4.50
CA PRO A 50 -4.79 -0.29 -5.02
C PRO A 50 -4.65 -1.11 -6.29
N VAL A 51 -5.25 -2.30 -6.32
CA VAL A 51 -5.29 -3.11 -7.54
C VAL A 51 -6.41 -2.55 -8.41
N THR A 52 -6.04 -1.86 -9.48
CA THR A 52 -6.99 -1.49 -10.52
C THR A 52 -7.42 -2.74 -11.27
N LYS A 53 -8.74 -2.95 -11.36
CA LYS A 53 -9.33 -4.03 -12.13
C LYS A 53 -10.01 -3.46 -13.35
N SER A 54 -9.65 -3.97 -14.52
CA SER A 54 -10.35 -3.75 -15.78
C SER A 54 -11.50 -4.76 -15.92
N PRO A 55 -12.50 -4.52 -16.79
CA PRO A 55 -13.54 -5.52 -17.08
C PRO A 55 -12.99 -6.89 -17.51
N LEU A 56 -11.82 -6.93 -18.16
CA LEU A 56 -11.17 -8.18 -18.60
C LEU A 56 -10.71 -9.05 -17.42
N ASP A 57 -10.35 -8.46 -16.28
CA ASP A 57 -9.97 -9.19 -15.06
C ASP A 57 -11.11 -10.06 -14.49
N TYR A 58 -12.35 -9.83 -14.93
CA TYR A 58 -13.53 -10.57 -14.48
C TYR A 58 -14.00 -11.63 -15.49
N ALA A 59 -13.47 -11.62 -16.73
CA ALA A 59 -13.88 -12.53 -17.78
C ALA A 59 -13.48 -13.99 -17.48
N GLU A 60 -12.32 -14.21 -16.84
CA GLU A 60 -11.82 -15.56 -16.52
C GLU A 60 -12.59 -16.27 -15.39
N ARG A 61 -13.38 -15.55 -14.58
CA ARG A 61 -14.17 -16.18 -13.51
C ARG A 61 -15.44 -16.87 -14.00
N ARG A 62 -15.84 -16.68 -15.25
CA ARG A 62 -17.06 -17.30 -15.80
C ARG A 62 -16.87 -18.76 -16.25
N SER A 63 -15.64 -19.28 -16.36
CA SER A 63 -15.44 -20.66 -16.87
C SER A 63 -15.38 -21.75 -15.80
N ARG A 64 -15.51 -21.43 -14.50
CA ARG A 64 -15.49 -22.43 -13.41
C ARG A 64 -16.85 -22.64 -12.72
N CYS A 65 -17.94 -22.25 -13.36
CA CYS A 65 -19.29 -22.50 -12.84
C CYS A 65 -20.02 -23.64 -13.56
N ASP A 66 -19.35 -24.37 -14.45
CA ASP A 66 -19.92 -25.57 -15.06
C ASP A 66 -19.09 -26.80 -14.68
N VAL A 67 -19.81 -27.91 -14.48
CA VAL A 67 -19.33 -29.24 -14.10
C VAL A 67 -19.19 -29.50 -12.59
N LYS A 68 -20.35 -29.66 -11.92
CA LYS A 68 -20.59 -30.90 -11.16
C LYS A 68 -22.07 -31.14 -10.92
N GLY A 69 -22.67 -31.94 -11.80
CA GLY A 69 -24.04 -32.41 -11.62
C GLY A 69 -24.43 -33.39 -12.70
N GLN A 70 -23.86 -34.60 -12.68
CA GLN A 70 -24.52 -35.86 -13.09
C GLN A 70 -23.56 -37.05 -13.06
N SER A 71 -23.82 -37.98 -12.16
CA SER A 71 -23.54 -39.43 -12.14
C SER A 71 -23.86 -39.86 -10.70
N GLY A 72 -24.90 -40.61 -10.38
CA GLY A 72 -25.45 -41.78 -11.04
C GLY A 72 -25.31 -42.93 -10.03
N VAL A 73 -26.38 -43.22 -9.28
CA VAL A 73 -26.48 -44.46 -8.49
C VAL A 73 -27.91 -44.97 -8.66
N GLY A 74 -28.08 -45.96 -9.52
CA GLY A 74 -29.22 -46.85 -9.52
C GLY A 74 -28.87 -48.08 -8.69
N SER A 75 -29.74 -48.41 -7.73
CA SER A 75 -29.74 -49.68 -7.01
C SER A 75 -31.20 -50.12 -6.91
N ASP A 76 -31.52 -51.25 -7.52
CA ASP A 76 -32.43 -52.28 -7.02
C ASP A 76 -32.11 -53.60 -7.75
#